data_AF-A0A0K3BIR5-F1
#
_entry.id   AF-A0A0K3BIR5-F1
#
_cell.length_a   1.000
_cell.length_b   1.000
_cell.length_c   1.000
_cell.angle_alpha   90.00
_cell.angle_beta   90.00
_cell.angle_gamma   90.00
#
_symmetry.space_group_name_H-M   'P 1'
#
loop_
_entity.id
_entity.type
_entity.pdbx_description
1 polymer ?
#
loop_
_entity_poly.entity_id
_entity_poly.type
_entity_poly.pdbx_seq_one_letter_code
_entity_poly.pdbx_strand_id
1 'polypeptide(L)'
;MEVDERSAAIVAAQAPRVFAAVIARPDDGVQVLGWGMEFDDGAYMITADGRNYFALAEAENALRYIRCEPGAITDLVWVGPATPESIHSGQ
;
A
#
# COMPACT_ATOMS: atom_id res chain seq x y z
N MET A 1 15.22 13.08 -26.44
CA MET A 1 14.77 11.89 -25.69
C MET A 1 15.91 11.53 -24.76
N GLU A 2 16.00 12.17 -23.60
CA GLU A 2 17.13 11.98 -22.64
C GLU A 2 16.74 12.25 -21.18
N VAL A 3 15.46 12.58 -20.91
CA VAL A 3 14.96 12.71 -19.54
C VAL A 3 14.32 11.39 -19.08
N ASP A 4 13.66 10.67 -19.99
CA ASP A 4 12.78 9.54 -19.68
C ASP A 4 13.48 8.35 -18.99
N GLU A 5 14.51 7.77 -19.61
CA GLU A 5 15.18 6.58 -19.06
C GLU A 5 15.97 6.87 -17.77
N ARG A 6 16.61 8.05 -17.71
CA ARG A 6 17.37 8.47 -16.53
C ARG A 6 16.45 8.79 -15.36
N SER A 7 15.30 9.41 -15.62
CA SER A 7 14.27 9.67 -14.61
C SER A 7 13.67 8.38 -14.08
N ALA A 8 13.41 7.38 -14.94
CA ALA A 8 12.85 6.11 -14.50
C ALA A 8 13.75 5.38 -13.49
N ALA A 9 15.06 5.34 -13.73
CA ALA A 9 16.02 4.72 -12.81
C ALA A 9 16.08 5.44 -11.45
N ILE A 10 16.05 6.78 -11.46
CA ILE A 10 16.05 7.60 -10.25
C ILE A 10 14.77 7.40 -9.45
N VAL A 11 13.61 7.41 -10.12
CA VAL A 11 12.30 7.17 -9.50
C VAL A 11 12.26 5.78 -8.88
N ALA A 12 12.68 4.74 -9.60
CA ALA A 12 12.69 3.38 -9.07
C ALA A 12 13.58 3.22 -7.84
N ALA A 13 14.72 3.93 -7.79
CA ALA A 13 15.64 3.90 -6.66
C ALA A 13 15.13 4.66 -5.41
N GLN A 14 14.17 5.57 -5.58
CA GLN A 14 13.64 6.42 -4.49
C GLN A 14 12.15 6.17 -4.21
N ALA A 15 11.53 5.24 -4.95
CA ALA A 15 10.11 4.96 -4.80
C ALA A 15 9.85 4.37 -3.41
N PRO A 16 8.88 4.91 -2.66
CA PRO A 16 8.48 4.29 -1.40
C PRO A 16 7.85 2.92 -1.68
N ARG A 17 7.90 2.04 -0.67
CA ARG A 17 7.21 0.75 -0.74
C ARG A 17 5.73 0.99 -0.54
N VAL A 18 4.92 0.65 -1.54
CA VAL A 18 3.46 0.77 -1.44
C VAL A 18 2.89 -0.48 -0.77
N PHE A 19 1.92 -0.29 0.12
CA PHE A 19 1.20 -1.38 0.77
C PHE A 19 -0.32 -1.12 0.81
N ALA A 20 -1.07 -2.20 0.98
CA ALA A 20 -2.48 -2.17 1.33
C ALA A 20 -2.66 -2.79 2.71
N ALA A 21 -3.40 -2.13 3.58
CA ALA A 21 -3.92 -2.76 4.78
C ALA A 21 -5.24 -3.46 4.44
N VAL A 22 -5.32 -4.76 4.71
CA VAL A 22 -6.45 -5.60 4.30
C VAL A 22 -7.11 -6.27 5.49
N ILE A 23 -8.35 -6.68 5.29
CA ILE A 23 -9.08 -7.57 6.18
C ILE A 23 -9.56 -8.78 5.39
N ALA A 24 -9.29 -9.97 5.90
CA ALA A 24 -9.77 -11.23 5.37
C ALA A 24 -10.86 -11.78 6.29
N ARG A 25 -12.02 -12.11 5.70
CA ARG A 25 -13.13 -12.77 6.36
C ARG A 25 -13.41 -14.11 5.69
N PRO A 26 -13.83 -15.15 6.44
CA PRO A 26 -14.14 -16.46 5.86
C PRO A 26 -15.16 -16.42 4.73
N ASP A 27 -16.20 -15.58 4.87
CA ASP A 27 -17.34 -15.56 3.94
C ASP A 27 -17.29 -14.41 2.92
N ASP A 28 -16.69 -13.26 3.29
CA ASP A 28 -16.67 -12.06 2.44
C ASP A 28 -15.37 -11.89 1.63
N GLY A 29 -14.41 -12.80 1.80
CA GLY A 29 -13.10 -12.73 1.15
C GLY A 29 -12.22 -11.61 1.71
N VAL A 30 -11.42 -10.99 0.83
CA VAL A 30 -10.42 -9.97 1.20
C VAL A 30 -10.91 -8.58 0.78
N GLN A 31 -10.85 -7.64 1.71
CA GLN A 31 -11.19 -6.24 1.48
C GLN A 31 -10.01 -5.34 1.82
N VAL A 32 -9.73 -4.35 0.97
CA VAL A 32 -8.76 -3.28 1.25
C VAL A 32 -9.40 -2.23 2.16
N LEU A 33 -8.74 -1.94 3.28
CA LEU A 33 -9.18 -0.94 4.25
C LEU A 33 -8.43 0.38 4.12
N GLY A 34 -7.21 0.35 3.58
CA GLY A 34 -6.41 1.53 3.33
C GLY A 34 -5.21 1.25 2.45
N TRP A 35 -4.68 2.31 1.84
CA TRP A 35 -3.47 2.30 1.04
C TRP A 35 -2.42 3.15 1.72
N GLY A 36 -1.17 2.69 1.71
CA GLY A 36 -0.07 3.41 2.30
C GLY A 36 1.23 3.30 1.54
N MET A 37 2.15 4.18 1.92
CA MET A 37 3.51 4.25 1.43
C MET A 37 4.46 4.27 2.62
N GLU A 38 5.46 3.41 2.60
CA GLU A 38 6.55 3.38 3.56
C GLU A 38 7.81 4.01 2.94
N PHE A 39 8.38 4.94 3.70
CA PHE A 39 9.63 5.63 3.47
C PHE A 39 10.65 5.18 4.53
N ASP A 40 11.91 5.56 4.36
CA ASP A 40 12.99 5.21 5.30
C ASP A 40 12.75 5.74 6.73
N ASP A 41 11.97 6.82 6.88
CA ASP A 41 11.74 7.51 8.16
C ASP A 41 10.30 7.42 8.69
N GLY A 42 9.43 6.67 8.00
CA GLY A 42 8.06 6.46 8.45
C GLY A 42 7.11 5.97 7.36
N ALA A 43 5.83 5.85 7.71
CA ALA A 43 4.80 5.43 6.79
C ALA A 43 3.58 6.36 6.84
N TYR A 44 2.91 6.49 5.70
CA TYR A 44 1.68 7.25 5.57
C TYR A 44 0.60 6.36 4.98
N MET A 45 -0.60 6.38 5.55
CA MET A 45 -1.74 5.60 5.07
C MET A 45 -2.99 6.48 4.98
N ILE A 46 -3.79 6.25 3.94
CA ILE A 46 -5.15 6.76 3.79
C ILE A 46 -6.14 5.59 3.81
N THR A 47 -7.29 5.75 4.48
CA THR A 47 -8.36 4.75 4.40
C THR A 47 -8.94 4.67 2.99
N ALA A 48 -9.47 3.51 2.60
CA ALA A 48 -9.99 3.27 1.25
C ALA A 48 -11.18 4.20 0.89
N ASP A 49 -11.88 4.72 1.90
CA ASP A 49 -12.94 5.73 1.75
C ASP A 49 -12.41 7.18 1.65
N GLY A 50 -11.10 7.38 1.77
CA GLY A 50 -10.41 8.67 1.68
C GLY A 50 -10.56 9.59 2.90
N ARG A 51 -11.20 9.12 3.98
CA ARG A 51 -11.62 9.99 5.09
C ARG A 51 -10.58 10.16 6.19
N ASN A 52 -9.76 9.13 6.44
CA ASN A 52 -8.77 9.16 7.51
C ASN A 52 -7.36 9.03 6.93
N TYR A 53 -6.46 9.83 7.50
CA TYR A 53 -5.05 9.88 7.15
C TYR A 53 -4.23 9.61 8.40
N PHE A 54 -3.23 8.75 8.27
CA PHE A 54 -2.36 8.34 9.36
C PHE A 54 -0.91 8.61 8.98
N ALA A 55 -0.20 9.30 9.86
CA ALA A 55 1.26 9.32 9.89
C ALA A 55 1.71 8.31 10.95
N LEU A 56 2.59 7.39 10.56
CA LEU A 56 2.96 6.21 11.32
C LEU A 56 4.48 6.13 11.38
N ALA A 57 5.02 5.60 12.48
CA ALA A 57 6.46 5.35 12.59
C ALA A 57 6.93 4.21 11.67
N GLU A 58 6.06 3.23 11.41
CA GLU A 58 6.30 2.02 10.60
C GLU A 58 4.96 1.58 10.00
N ALA A 59 4.97 0.92 8.84
CA ALA A 59 3.74 0.53 8.15
C ALA A 59 2.84 -0.36 9.02
N GLU A 60 3.42 -1.31 9.76
CA GLU A 60 2.72 -2.29 10.62
C GLU A 60 1.83 -1.63 11.68
N ASN A 61 2.17 -0.41 12.08
CA ASN A 61 1.35 0.36 13.02
C ASN A 61 -0.04 0.70 12.45
N ALA A 62 -0.23 0.66 11.13
CA ALA A 62 -1.54 0.84 10.49
C ALA A 62 -2.59 -0.14 11.03
N LEU A 63 -2.20 -1.38 11.31
CA LEU A 63 -3.12 -2.42 11.79
C LEU A 63 -3.70 -2.10 13.16
N ARG A 64 -3.03 -1.26 13.96
CA ARG A 64 -3.52 -0.83 15.29
C ARG A 64 -4.72 0.13 15.20
N TYR A 65 -4.87 0.81 14.06
CA TYR A 65 -5.93 1.80 13.84
C TYR A 65 -7.12 1.22 13.06
N ILE A 66 -6.96 0.01 12.52
CA ILE A 66 -8.02 -0.72 11.87
C ILE A 66 -8.89 -1.37 12.95
N ARG A 67 -10.16 -0.94 13.00
CA ARG A 67 -11.16 -1.63 13.81
C ARG A 67 -11.66 -2.84 13.03
N CYS A 68 -11.42 -4.04 13.55
CA CYS A 68 -11.94 -5.28 13.00
C CYS A 68 -12.88 -5.97 14.00
N GLU A 69 -13.88 -6.67 13.49
CA GLU A 69 -14.76 -7.51 14.28
C GLU A 69 -14.00 -8.76 14.79
N PRO A 70 -14.45 -9.38 15.91
CA PRO A 70 -13.85 -10.60 16.41
C PRO A 70 -13.80 -11.70 15.34
N GLY A 71 -12.62 -12.29 15.14
CA GLY A 71 -12.42 -13.39 14.18
C GLY A 71 -12.00 -12.97 12.77
N ALA A 72 -11.97 -11.67 12.46
CA ALA A 72 -11.38 -11.19 11.22
C ALA A 72 -9.86 -11.12 11.32
N ILE A 73 -9.17 -11.43 10.22
CA ILE A 73 -7.70 -11.39 10.13
C ILE A 73 -7.31 -10.12 9.38
N THR A 74 -6.43 -9.30 9.97
CA THR A 74 -5.88 -8.11 9.32
C THR A 74 -4.42 -8.31 8.97
N ASP A 75 -4.00 -7.81 7.82
CA ASP A 75 -2.61 -7.93 7.36
C ASP A 75 -2.20 -6.75 6.47
N LEU A 76 -0.89 -6.61 6.23
CA LEU A 76 -0.32 -5.72 5.24
C LEU A 76 0.14 -6.49 4.01
N VAL A 77 -0.35 -6.09 2.85
CA VAL A 77 0.06 -6.64 1.56
C VAL A 77 0.92 -5.61 0.85
N TRP A 78 2.18 -5.96 0.59
CA TRP A 78 3.12 -5.11 -0.15
C TRP A 78 2.89 -5.22 -1.66
N VAL A 79 2.82 -4.08 -2.34
CA VAL A 79 2.72 -4.01 -3.80
C VAL A 79 4.12 -4.13 -4.37
N GLY A 80 4.31 -5.07 -5.31
CA GLY A 80 5.56 -5.17 -6.06
C GLY A 80 5.80 -3.92 -6.92
N PRO A 81 7.06 -3.65 -7.30
CA PRO A 81 7.34 -2.55 -8.22
C PRO A 81 6.56 -2.72 -9.52
N ALA A 82 6.00 -1.64 -10.05
CA ALA A 82 5.31 -1.67 -11.33
C ALA A 82 6.30 -2.03 -12.43
N THR A 83 6.24 -3.26 -12.94
CA THR A 83 7.01 -3.63 -14.12
C THR A 83 6.29 -3.11 -15.37
N PRO A 84 7.01 -2.65 -16.42
CA PRO A 84 6.42 -2.13 -17.65
C PRO A 84 5.41 -3.08 -18.34
N GLU A 85 5.56 -4.39 -18.13
CA GLU A 85 4.63 -5.40 -18.66
C GLU A 85 3.32 -5.51 -17.85
N SER A 86 3.32 -5.15 -16.56
CA SER A 86 2.15 -5.27 -15.69
C SER A 86 1.06 -4.23 -15.98
N ILE A 87 1.37 -3.20 -16.77
CA ILE A 87 0.47 -2.07 -17.05
C ILE A 87 -0.52 -2.38 -18.19
N HIS A 88 -0.31 -3.47 -18.95
CA HIS A 88 -1.11 -3.80 -20.15
C HIS A 88 -2.18 -4.89 -19.94
N SER A 89 -2.22 -5.56 -18.78
CA SER A 89 -3.16 -6.67 -18.53
C SER A 89 -4.51 -6.23 -17.95
N GLY A 90 -4.92 -4.97 -18.15
CA GLY A 90 -6.11 -4.37 -17.55
C GLY A 90 -7.04 -3.65 -18.52
N GLN A 91 -7.08 -4.04 -19.80
CA GLN A 91 -8.12 -3.60 -20.76
C GLN A 91 -9.05 -4.74 -21.15
#